data_AF-A0A8E1WIB4-F1
#
_entry.id   AF-A0A8E1WIB4-F1
#
_cell.length_a   1.000
_cell.length_b   1.000
_cell.length_c   1.000
_cell.angle_alpha   90.00
_cell.angle_beta   90.00
_cell.angle_gamma   90.00
#
_symmetry.space_group_name_H-M   'P 1'
#
loop_
_entity.id
_entity.type
_entity.pdbx_description
1 polymer ?
#
loop_
_entity_poly.entity_id
_entity_poly.type
_entity_poly.pdbx_seq_one_letter_code
_entity_poly.pdbx_strand_id
1 'polypeptide(L)'
;MRFLSILALSVAMSGLAVQNAATPALRAEAKTLTAAPSSLFVSGHSLTDRPMLEKLAEMATGSSRPIVWNMQNIGGSSLEQRSMGTDPARPWSGFSSGTDRDGGPVDVLAEWREPSVGGRSYDLLLVTELHSLLDTLMRQGTVRYLNEFQRRFLETNPSGAIWFMAPWLNVSDREDPRDWIDYERRASSVWRCVVEAASTGAAPGERGSGIGFVPASLALAELVDYLTSASRAGFENMTPGDVVRSLFTDTVHLTDLGETYTALITFATIHGLDAGMVGMPDREGDARAQTLKAFATEFLHGYRAAEPLEQCPSGVSLSFAWAYAEYANKIYRADFSWPRAAIQRWRDTARFGWNLRNAFAD
;
A
#
# COMPACT_ATOMS: atom_id res chain seq x y z
N MET A 1 4.62 6.91 -85.90
CA MET A 1 5.35 6.88 -84.60
C MET A 1 4.37 7.40 -83.55
N ARG A 2 3.63 6.55 -82.84
CA ARG A 2 3.97 5.76 -81.63
C ARG A 2 4.23 6.61 -80.37
N PHE A 3 3.27 6.53 -79.43
CA PHE A 3 3.30 6.63 -77.96
C PHE A 3 3.91 7.93 -77.33
N LEU A 4 3.31 8.58 -76.31
CA LEU A 4 2.88 8.07 -75.01
C LEU A 4 1.78 8.97 -74.40
N SER A 5 0.67 8.37 -73.96
CA SER A 5 -0.29 8.98 -73.02
C SER A 5 0.10 8.57 -71.59
N ILE A 6 0.35 9.55 -70.71
CA ILE A 6 0.60 9.31 -69.28
C ILE A 6 -0.75 9.32 -68.57
N LEU A 7 -1.17 8.15 -68.10
CA LEU A 7 -2.33 7.95 -67.22
C LEU A 7 -1.91 8.31 -65.79
N ALA A 8 -2.49 9.38 -65.22
CA ALA A 8 -2.34 9.69 -63.80
C ALA A 8 -3.35 8.86 -62.99
N LEU A 9 -2.87 7.79 -62.35
CA LEU A 9 -3.64 6.99 -61.41
C LEU A 9 -3.80 7.78 -60.10
N SER A 10 -5.01 8.26 -59.82
CA SER A 10 -5.35 8.85 -58.52
C SER A 10 -5.69 7.71 -57.55
N VAL A 11 -4.79 7.43 -56.61
CA VAL A 11 -5.05 6.50 -55.50
C VAL A 11 -5.85 7.26 -54.45
N ALA A 12 -7.13 6.94 -54.33
CA ALA A 12 -7.95 7.35 -53.20
C ALA A 12 -7.51 6.54 -51.96
N MET A 13 -6.78 7.17 -51.04
CA MET A 13 -6.58 6.62 -49.71
C MET A 13 -7.85 6.87 -48.89
N SER A 14 -8.68 5.83 -48.78
CA SER A 14 -9.74 5.75 -47.78
C SER A 14 -9.11 5.74 -46.39
N GLY A 15 -9.18 6.88 -45.71
CA GLY A 15 -8.80 6.99 -44.30
C GLY A 15 -9.73 6.11 -43.45
N LEU A 16 -9.23 4.94 -43.06
CA LEU A 16 -9.77 4.21 -41.92
C LEU A 16 -9.48 5.07 -40.69
N ALA A 17 -10.47 5.84 -40.26
CA ALA A 17 -10.49 6.43 -38.94
C ALA A 17 -10.48 5.27 -37.94
N VAL A 18 -9.30 4.99 -37.38
CA VAL A 18 -9.19 4.23 -36.14
C VAL A 18 -9.91 5.08 -35.10
N GLN A 19 -11.13 4.67 -34.78
CA GLN A 19 -11.78 5.12 -33.56
C GLN A 19 -10.89 4.61 -32.43
N ASN A 20 -10.01 5.48 -31.92
CA ASN A 20 -9.44 5.32 -30.59
C ASN A 20 -10.64 5.38 -29.64
N ALA A 21 -11.25 4.23 -29.38
CA ALA A 21 -12.06 4.05 -28.19
C ALA A 21 -11.14 4.42 -27.04
N ALA A 22 -11.43 5.55 -26.40
CA ALA A 22 -10.77 5.95 -25.18
C ALA A 22 -10.92 4.80 -24.20
N THR A 23 -9.84 4.07 -23.97
CA THR A 23 -9.74 3.10 -22.90
C THR A 23 -10.07 3.86 -21.61
N PRO A 24 -11.02 3.41 -20.78
CA PRO A 24 -11.23 4.06 -19.50
C PRO A 24 -9.94 3.87 -18.70
N ALA A 25 -9.20 4.98 -18.54
CA ALA A 25 -8.02 5.02 -17.69
C ALA A 25 -8.43 4.53 -16.30
N LEU A 26 -7.76 3.47 -15.86
CA LEU A 26 -8.00 2.78 -14.60
C LEU A 26 -7.83 3.75 -13.43
N ARG A 27 -8.96 4.31 -12.98
CA ARG A 27 -9.13 4.72 -11.58
C ARG A 27 -9.37 3.46 -10.78
N ALA A 28 -8.31 2.85 -10.26
CA ALA A 28 -8.41 2.20 -8.95
C ALA A 28 -8.53 3.31 -7.88
N GLU A 29 -9.50 4.21 -8.04
CA GLU A 29 -9.97 5.01 -6.91
C GLU A 29 -10.89 4.05 -6.15
N ALA A 30 -10.64 3.91 -4.86
CA ALA A 30 -11.60 3.26 -3.96
C ALA A 30 -12.99 3.84 -4.25
N LYS A 31 -14.03 3.03 -4.07
CA LYS A 31 -15.42 3.51 -4.12
C LYS A 31 -15.51 4.88 -3.44
N THR A 32 -15.82 5.93 -4.19
CA THR A 32 -15.97 7.26 -3.60
C THR A 32 -17.12 7.17 -2.61
N LEU A 33 -16.81 7.26 -1.33
CA LEU A 33 -17.84 7.25 -0.30
C LEU A 33 -18.72 8.49 -0.50
N THR A 34 -20.04 8.31 -0.42
CA THR A 34 -21.02 9.40 -0.58
C THR A 34 -20.94 10.42 0.56
N ALA A 35 -20.38 10.01 1.69
CA ALA A 35 -20.04 10.84 2.84
C ALA A 35 -18.64 10.47 3.34
N ALA A 36 -18.01 11.35 4.11
CA ALA A 36 -16.73 11.03 4.73
C ALA A 36 -16.89 9.84 5.70
N PRO A 37 -15.97 8.84 5.65
CA PRO A 37 -16.07 7.69 6.54
C PRO A 37 -15.98 8.14 7.99
N SER A 38 -16.85 7.58 8.82
CA SER A 38 -16.97 7.87 10.25
C SER A 38 -16.69 6.65 11.11
N SER A 39 -16.71 5.45 10.53
CA SER A 39 -16.37 4.19 11.17
C SER A 39 -15.32 3.40 10.36
N LEU A 40 -14.26 2.97 11.03
CA LEU A 40 -13.09 2.30 10.44
C LEU A 40 -12.85 0.94 11.09
N PHE A 41 -12.72 -0.11 10.30
CA PHE A 41 -12.13 -1.37 10.75
C PHE A 41 -10.74 -1.55 10.13
N VAL A 42 -9.75 -1.97 10.93
CA VAL A 42 -8.39 -2.22 10.44
C VAL A 42 -8.03 -3.69 10.59
N SER A 43 -7.66 -4.39 9.51
CA SER A 43 -7.07 -5.74 9.59
C SER A 43 -5.59 -5.66 9.28
N GLY A 44 -4.74 -5.96 10.27
CA GLY A 44 -3.30 -5.79 10.12
C GLY A 44 -2.47 -6.43 11.22
N HIS A 45 -1.29 -5.87 11.42
CA HIS A 45 -0.25 -6.37 12.31
C HIS A 45 0.49 -5.17 12.96
N SER A 46 1.69 -5.41 13.50
CA SER A 46 2.48 -4.41 14.22
C SER A 46 2.74 -3.08 13.50
N LEU A 47 2.64 -3.01 12.16
CA LEU A 47 2.84 -1.75 11.41
C LEU A 47 1.57 -0.89 11.31
N THR A 48 0.43 -1.44 11.70
CA THR A 48 -0.88 -0.78 11.79
C THR A 48 -1.44 -0.83 13.21
N ASP A 49 -0.61 -1.21 14.18
CA ASP A 49 -1.02 -1.32 15.59
C ASP A 49 -0.99 0.05 16.27
N ARG A 50 -1.34 0.09 17.55
CA ARG A 50 -1.20 1.27 18.39
C ARG A 50 0.29 1.64 18.56
N PRO A 51 0.60 2.95 18.62
CA PRO A 51 -0.33 4.09 18.64
C PRO A 51 -0.67 4.70 17.27
N MET A 52 -0.29 4.11 16.13
CA MET A 52 -0.60 4.67 14.80
C MET A 52 -2.11 4.94 14.60
N LEU A 53 -2.97 4.00 14.97
CA LEU A 53 -4.43 4.17 14.86
C LEU A 53 -5.03 5.17 15.86
N GLU A 54 -4.41 5.33 17.02
CA GLU A 54 -4.80 6.35 18.01
C GLU A 54 -4.51 7.74 17.46
N LYS A 55 -3.33 7.93 16.87
CA LYS A 55 -2.93 9.18 16.20
C LYS A 55 -3.85 9.50 15.02
N LEU A 56 -4.23 8.50 14.22
CA LEU A 56 -5.19 8.69 13.13
C LEU A 56 -6.54 9.20 13.67
N ALA A 57 -7.05 8.63 14.76
CA ALA A 57 -8.31 9.06 15.37
C ALA A 57 -8.23 10.47 15.99
N GLU A 58 -7.07 10.83 16.55
CA GLU A 58 -6.78 12.19 17.03
C GLU A 58 -6.78 13.21 15.88
N MET A 59 -6.07 12.91 14.78
CA MET A 59 -6.06 13.73 13.57
C MET A 59 -7.46 13.89 12.96
N ALA A 60 -8.24 12.80 12.96
CA ALA A 60 -9.62 12.80 12.51
C ALA A 60 -10.48 13.75 13.34
N THR A 61 -10.33 13.72 14.67
CA THR A 61 -11.01 14.63 15.61
C THR A 61 -10.58 16.08 15.40
N GLY A 62 -9.26 16.35 15.33
CA GLY A 62 -8.73 17.69 15.08
C GLY A 62 -9.13 18.27 13.72
N SER A 63 -9.48 17.40 12.77
CA SER A 63 -9.98 17.78 11.44
C SER A 63 -11.51 17.85 11.35
N SER A 64 -12.22 17.85 12.49
CA SER A 64 -13.70 17.85 12.57
C SER A 64 -14.37 16.68 11.81
N ARG A 65 -13.69 15.54 11.75
CA ARG A 65 -14.14 14.30 11.09
C ARG A 65 -13.87 13.11 12.01
N PRO A 66 -14.44 13.08 13.24
CA PRO A 66 -14.12 12.03 14.20
C PRO A 66 -14.44 10.66 13.62
N ILE A 67 -13.53 9.71 13.86
CA ILE A 67 -13.67 8.32 13.43
C ILE A 67 -13.74 7.42 14.66
N VAL A 68 -14.78 6.59 14.70
CA VAL A 68 -14.79 5.42 15.57
C VAL A 68 -14.06 4.28 14.86
N TRP A 69 -13.23 3.53 15.59
CA TRP A 69 -12.46 2.46 14.98
C TRP A 69 -12.38 1.23 15.86
N ASN A 70 -12.21 0.09 15.21
CA ASN A 70 -11.81 -1.18 15.81
C ASN A 70 -10.81 -1.90 14.88
N MET A 71 -10.25 -3.02 15.31
CA MET A 71 -9.23 -3.71 14.54
C MET A 71 -9.22 -5.23 14.73
N GLN A 72 -8.49 -5.88 13.84
CA GLN A 72 -7.93 -7.21 13.99
C GLN A 72 -6.42 -7.09 13.90
N ASN A 73 -5.74 -7.23 15.04
CA ASN A 73 -4.30 -7.28 15.11
C ASN A 73 -3.81 -8.72 15.32
N ILE A 74 -2.91 -9.17 14.45
CA ILE A 74 -2.09 -10.37 14.72
C ILE A 74 -0.64 -10.03 14.38
N GLY A 75 0.25 -10.03 15.37
CA GLY A 75 1.66 -9.67 15.19
C GLY A 75 2.35 -10.48 14.09
N GLY A 76 3.01 -9.79 13.16
CA GLY A 76 3.75 -10.42 12.05
C GLY A 76 2.90 -11.24 11.08
N SER A 77 1.57 -11.04 11.06
CA SER A 77 0.68 -11.86 10.24
C SER A 77 0.54 -11.39 8.79
N SER A 78 0.26 -12.34 7.91
CA SER A 78 -0.21 -12.07 6.55
C SER A 78 -1.72 -11.99 6.43
N LEU A 79 -2.22 -11.59 5.26
CA LEU A 79 -3.65 -11.65 4.94
C LEU A 79 -4.20 -13.08 5.00
N GLU A 80 -3.43 -14.06 4.51
CA GLU A 80 -3.78 -15.48 4.62
C GLU A 80 -4.01 -15.87 6.09
N GLN A 81 -3.07 -15.53 6.97
CA GLN A 81 -3.18 -15.91 8.38
C GLN A 81 -4.37 -15.23 9.07
N ARG A 82 -4.64 -13.95 8.76
CA ARG A 82 -5.78 -13.19 9.31
C ARG A 82 -7.13 -13.59 8.73
N SER A 83 -7.17 -14.32 7.61
CA SER A 83 -8.40 -14.79 6.98
C SER A 83 -8.52 -16.31 7.09
N MET A 84 -7.74 -17.06 6.31
CA MET A 84 -7.71 -18.53 6.26
C MET A 84 -7.37 -19.17 7.61
N GLY A 85 -6.49 -18.53 8.38
CA GLY A 85 -5.92 -19.12 9.59
C GLY A 85 -4.75 -20.07 9.30
N THR A 86 -4.19 -20.65 10.36
CA THR A 86 -3.04 -21.58 10.28
C THR A 86 -3.44 -23.05 10.38
N ASP A 87 -4.71 -23.32 10.70
CA ASP A 87 -5.26 -24.66 10.85
C ASP A 87 -5.95 -25.12 9.55
N PRO A 88 -5.34 -26.03 8.78
CA PRO A 88 -5.91 -26.47 7.51
C PRO A 88 -7.23 -27.24 7.67
N ALA A 89 -7.54 -27.74 8.87
CA ALA A 89 -8.83 -28.40 9.14
C ALA A 89 -9.97 -27.40 9.37
N ARG A 90 -9.65 -26.12 9.60
CA ARG A 90 -10.62 -25.04 9.85
C ARG A 90 -10.33 -23.85 8.94
N PRO A 91 -10.59 -24.00 7.62
CA PRO A 91 -10.42 -22.88 6.70
C PRO A 91 -11.26 -21.69 7.17
N TRP A 92 -10.71 -20.49 7.01
CA TRP A 92 -11.32 -19.22 7.40
C TRP A 92 -11.40 -18.96 8.91
N SER A 93 -10.75 -19.79 9.74
CA SER A 93 -10.71 -19.55 11.19
C SER A 93 -9.87 -18.34 11.60
N GLY A 94 -9.05 -17.81 10.68
CA GLY A 94 -8.24 -16.61 10.91
C GLY A 94 -9.09 -15.38 11.20
N PHE A 95 -10.30 -15.29 10.63
CA PHE A 95 -11.23 -14.21 10.94
C PHE A 95 -11.67 -14.17 12.41
N SER A 96 -11.60 -15.28 13.14
CA SER A 96 -11.87 -15.35 14.58
C SER A 96 -10.59 -15.31 15.42
N SER A 97 -9.49 -14.82 14.83
CA SER A 97 -8.17 -14.72 15.47
C SER A 97 -7.69 -13.27 15.53
N GLY A 98 -6.87 -12.98 16.54
CA GLY A 98 -6.28 -11.67 16.78
C GLY A 98 -6.98 -10.90 17.88
N THR A 99 -6.56 -9.64 18.03
CA THR A 99 -7.08 -8.76 19.07
C THR A 99 -7.72 -7.50 18.50
N ASP A 100 -8.72 -7.01 19.21
CA ASP A 100 -9.39 -5.72 18.98
C ASP A 100 -8.55 -4.53 19.49
N ARG A 101 -9.13 -3.34 19.42
CA ARG A 101 -8.52 -2.08 19.88
C ARG A 101 -8.14 -2.06 21.36
N ASP A 102 -8.84 -2.83 22.18
CA ASP A 102 -8.69 -2.88 23.64
C ASP A 102 -7.84 -4.09 24.07
N GLY A 103 -7.38 -4.91 23.11
CA GLY A 103 -6.59 -6.11 23.33
C GLY A 103 -7.42 -7.37 23.61
N GLY A 104 -8.75 -7.29 23.49
CA GLY A 104 -9.67 -8.43 23.60
C GLY A 104 -9.67 -9.28 22.33
N PRO A 105 -10.11 -10.55 22.38
CA PRO A 105 -10.24 -11.38 21.18
C PRO A 105 -11.31 -10.81 20.24
N VAL A 106 -11.07 -10.88 18.93
CA VAL A 106 -12.02 -10.40 17.92
C VAL A 106 -12.48 -11.53 16.99
N ASP A 107 -13.78 -11.57 16.71
CA ASP A 107 -14.33 -12.26 15.54
C ASP A 107 -14.71 -11.21 14.51
N VAL A 108 -13.92 -11.08 13.45
CA VAL A 108 -14.05 -10.05 12.42
C VAL A 108 -15.41 -10.11 11.73
N LEU A 109 -15.90 -11.31 11.43
CA LEU A 109 -17.15 -11.45 10.70
C LEU A 109 -18.36 -11.16 11.60
N ALA A 110 -18.28 -11.49 12.89
CA ALA A 110 -19.28 -11.06 13.87
C ALA A 110 -19.23 -9.54 14.07
N GLU A 111 -18.04 -8.99 14.26
CA GLU A 111 -17.78 -7.57 14.50
C GLU A 111 -18.25 -6.69 13.34
N TRP A 112 -18.12 -7.11 12.07
CA TRP A 112 -18.66 -6.34 10.95
C TRP A 112 -20.19 -6.34 10.87
N ARG A 113 -20.85 -7.41 11.34
CA ARG A 113 -22.32 -7.50 11.38
C ARG A 113 -22.90 -6.72 12.54
N GLU A 114 -22.26 -6.83 13.71
CA GLU A 114 -22.68 -6.19 14.95
C GLU A 114 -21.48 -5.49 15.60
N PRO A 115 -21.11 -4.28 15.13
CA PRO A 115 -19.95 -3.57 15.64
C PRO A 115 -20.05 -3.28 17.13
N SER A 116 -19.04 -3.73 17.88
CA SER A 116 -18.90 -3.46 19.31
C SER A 116 -18.57 -1.99 19.60
N VAL A 117 -18.04 -1.27 18.61
CA VAL A 117 -17.68 0.16 18.71
C VAL A 117 -18.58 0.99 17.79
N GLY A 118 -19.16 2.06 18.31
CA GLY A 118 -19.94 3.04 17.54
C GLY A 118 -21.35 2.58 17.11
N GLY A 119 -21.68 1.29 17.23
CA GLY A 119 -23.03 0.75 17.05
C GLY A 119 -23.60 0.85 15.62
N ARG A 120 -22.76 1.08 14.62
CA ARG A 120 -23.12 1.15 13.19
C ARG A 120 -22.07 0.42 12.37
N SER A 121 -22.47 -0.12 11.22
CA SER A 121 -21.56 -0.77 10.27
C SER A 121 -20.35 0.11 9.95
N TYR A 122 -19.21 -0.55 9.74
CA TYR A 122 -17.97 0.10 9.33
C TYR A 122 -18.10 0.67 7.91
N ASP A 123 -17.80 1.96 7.74
CA ASP A 123 -17.81 2.63 6.45
C ASP A 123 -16.54 2.27 5.65
N LEU A 124 -15.45 1.96 6.35
CA LEU A 124 -14.14 1.70 5.75
C LEU A 124 -13.45 0.48 6.35
N LEU A 125 -12.85 -0.34 5.48
CA LEU A 125 -11.86 -1.36 5.83
C LEU A 125 -10.48 -0.90 5.38
N LEU A 126 -9.55 -0.71 6.33
CA LEU A 126 -8.14 -0.55 6.04
C LEU A 126 -7.45 -1.89 6.24
N VAL A 127 -6.70 -2.34 5.26
CA VAL A 127 -6.04 -3.64 5.28
C VAL A 127 -4.60 -3.51 4.80
N THR A 128 -3.67 -4.20 5.45
CA THR A 128 -2.25 -4.26 5.04
C THR A 128 -1.84 -5.69 4.77
N GLU A 129 -0.73 -5.92 4.09
CA GLU A 129 -0.10 -7.24 3.97
C GLU A 129 1.17 -7.30 4.83
N LEU A 130 1.70 -8.50 5.07
CA LEU A 130 3.04 -8.69 5.61
C LEU A 130 4.09 -7.96 4.75
N HIS A 131 5.09 -7.37 5.39
CA HIS A 131 6.06 -6.49 4.73
C HIS A 131 7.00 -7.16 3.69
N SER A 132 7.08 -8.49 3.65
CA SER A 132 7.95 -9.23 2.73
C SER A 132 7.32 -9.49 1.35
N LEU A 133 7.20 -8.44 0.52
CA LEU A 133 6.44 -8.44 -0.75
C LEU A 133 6.51 -9.74 -1.57
N LEU A 134 7.66 -10.12 -2.15
CA LEU A 134 7.68 -11.29 -3.07
C LEU A 134 7.53 -12.64 -2.35
N ASP A 135 8.00 -12.75 -1.11
CA ASP A 135 7.80 -13.98 -0.33
C ASP A 135 6.30 -14.16 -0.01
N THR A 136 5.62 -13.06 0.29
CA THR A 136 4.19 -13.03 0.58
C THR A 136 3.34 -13.25 -0.67
N LEU A 137 3.65 -12.61 -1.81
CA LEU A 137 2.97 -12.90 -3.08
C LEU A 137 3.09 -14.36 -3.50
N MET A 138 4.29 -14.95 -3.34
CA MET A 138 4.54 -16.33 -3.76
C MET A 138 3.91 -17.36 -2.84
N ARG A 139 3.85 -17.10 -1.53
CA ARG A 139 3.45 -18.13 -0.53
C ARG A 139 2.07 -17.93 0.04
N GLN A 140 1.62 -16.69 0.16
CA GLN A 140 0.49 -16.31 0.99
C GLN A 140 -0.68 -15.76 0.18
N GLY A 141 -0.63 -15.78 -1.15
CA GLY A 141 -1.80 -15.54 -2.00
C GLY A 141 -2.49 -14.18 -1.78
N THR A 142 -1.72 -13.10 -1.61
CA THR A 142 -2.21 -11.75 -1.28
C THR A 142 -3.40 -11.30 -2.13
N VAL A 143 -3.35 -11.48 -3.46
CA VAL A 143 -4.45 -11.11 -4.37
C VAL A 143 -5.76 -11.80 -3.97
N ARG A 144 -5.71 -13.14 -3.79
CA ARG A 144 -6.86 -13.95 -3.39
C ARG A 144 -7.43 -13.52 -2.04
N TYR A 145 -6.58 -13.34 -1.04
CA TYR A 145 -7.08 -13.02 0.31
C TYR A 145 -7.53 -11.58 0.46
N LEU A 146 -6.89 -10.64 -0.25
CA LEU A 146 -7.37 -9.27 -0.33
C LEU A 146 -8.77 -9.20 -0.99
N ASN A 147 -8.99 -9.97 -2.06
CA ASN A 147 -10.31 -10.12 -2.67
C ASN A 147 -11.34 -10.73 -1.70
N GLU A 148 -10.94 -11.74 -0.92
CA GLU A 148 -11.83 -12.33 0.09
C GLU A 148 -12.20 -11.31 1.19
N PHE A 149 -11.24 -10.54 1.70
CA PHE A 149 -11.50 -9.45 2.65
C PHE A 149 -12.52 -8.46 2.07
N GLN A 150 -12.31 -8.04 0.82
CA GLN A 150 -13.23 -7.16 0.11
C GLN A 150 -14.63 -7.76 0.01
N ARG A 151 -14.76 -8.98 -0.48
CA ARG A 151 -16.07 -9.64 -0.65
C ARG A 151 -16.81 -9.73 0.66
N ARG A 152 -16.16 -10.25 1.71
CA ARG A 152 -16.76 -10.41 3.05
C ARG A 152 -17.16 -9.09 3.67
N PHE A 153 -16.37 -8.04 3.48
CA PHE A 153 -16.69 -6.71 3.99
C PHE A 153 -17.91 -6.13 3.26
N LEU A 154 -17.94 -6.20 1.93
CA LEU A 154 -19.05 -5.69 1.13
C LEU A 154 -20.36 -6.48 1.33
N GLU A 155 -20.30 -7.75 1.72
CA GLU A 155 -21.48 -8.52 2.16
C GLU A 155 -22.18 -7.89 3.38
N THR A 156 -21.41 -7.23 4.26
CA THR A 156 -21.95 -6.55 5.46
C THR A 156 -22.29 -5.09 5.20
N ASN A 157 -21.52 -4.40 4.36
CA ASN A 157 -21.77 -3.03 3.95
C ASN A 157 -21.49 -2.85 2.45
N PRO A 158 -22.50 -3.00 1.57
CA PRO A 158 -22.34 -2.83 0.13
C PRO A 158 -21.91 -1.42 -0.30
N SER A 159 -22.04 -0.43 0.59
CA SER A 159 -21.61 0.96 0.36
C SER A 159 -20.23 1.27 0.94
N GLY A 160 -19.60 0.32 1.64
CA GLY A 160 -18.30 0.50 2.26
C GLY A 160 -17.16 0.64 1.25
N ALA A 161 -16.05 1.21 1.71
CA ALA A 161 -14.82 1.31 0.94
C ALA A 161 -13.72 0.44 1.57
N ILE A 162 -12.85 -0.11 0.72
CA ILE A 162 -11.69 -0.89 1.16
C ILE A 162 -10.44 -0.15 0.69
N TRP A 163 -9.46 -0.02 1.57
CA TRP A 163 -8.16 0.58 1.28
C TRP A 163 -7.05 -0.38 1.67
N PHE A 164 -6.11 -0.59 0.75
CA PHE A 164 -4.88 -1.32 1.01
C PHE A 164 -3.76 -0.34 1.40
N MET A 165 -3.17 -0.53 2.58
CA MET A 165 -1.98 0.20 3.00
C MET A 165 -0.73 -0.59 2.61
N ALA A 166 0.12 0.00 1.76
CA ALA A 166 1.36 -0.63 1.35
C ALA A 166 2.35 -0.71 2.52
N PRO A 167 2.75 -1.91 2.98
CA PRO A 167 3.79 -2.06 3.99
C PRO A 167 5.17 -1.78 3.40
N TRP A 168 6.12 -1.39 4.25
CA TRP A 168 7.53 -1.20 3.90
C TRP A 168 8.39 -2.34 4.44
N LEU A 169 9.46 -2.69 3.73
CA LEU A 169 10.44 -3.67 4.18
C LEU A 169 11.41 -3.05 5.20
N ASN A 170 12.18 -3.90 5.88
CA ASN A 170 13.22 -3.45 6.81
C ASN A 170 14.22 -2.50 6.12
N VAL A 171 14.61 -1.43 6.82
CA VAL A 171 15.73 -0.56 6.47
C VAL A 171 17.03 -1.34 6.68
N SER A 172 17.75 -1.64 5.59
CA SER A 172 18.94 -2.50 5.64
C SER A 172 20.15 -1.83 6.31
N ASP A 173 20.29 -0.53 6.11
CA ASP A 173 21.35 0.29 6.70
C ASP A 173 20.71 1.61 7.14
N ARG A 174 20.75 1.89 8.44
CA ARG A 174 20.14 3.09 9.01
C ARG A 174 21.01 4.32 8.84
N GLU A 175 22.32 4.14 8.65
CA GLU A 175 23.26 5.23 8.42
C GLU A 175 23.31 5.62 6.93
N ASP A 176 22.93 4.69 6.05
CA ASP A 176 22.79 4.91 4.60
C ASP A 176 21.51 4.25 4.03
N PRO A 177 20.35 4.92 4.13
CA PRO A 177 19.06 4.34 3.74
C PRO A 177 18.82 4.31 2.22
N ARG A 178 19.78 4.70 1.38
CA ARG A 178 19.58 4.88 -0.07
C ARG A 178 19.09 3.61 -0.76
N ASP A 179 19.66 2.46 -0.42
CA ASP A 179 19.24 1.17 -0.99
C ASP A 179 17.79 0.82 -0.64
N TRP A 180 17.36 1.15 0.58
CA TRP A 180 15.98 0.95 1.04
C TRP A 180 15.01 1.87 0.29
N ILE A 181 15.38 3.15 0.15
CA ILE A 181 14.58 4.14 -0.60
C ILE A 181 14.39 3.68 -2.05
N ASP A 182 15.46 3.27 -2.72
CA ASP A 182 15.42 2.78 -4.10
C ASP A 182 14.57 1.51 -4.25
N TYR A 183 14.60 0.64 -3.25
CA TYR A 183 13.74 -0.55 -3.21
C TYR A 183 12.26 -0.15 -3.08
N GLU A 184 11.90 0.70 -2.12
CA GLU A 184 10.50 1.08 -1.88
C GLU A 184 9.88 1.83 -3.07
N ARG A 185 10.66 2.68 -3.75
CA ARG A 185 10.28 3.31 -5.04
C ARG A 185 9.87 2.27 -6.08
N ARG A 186 10.64 1.19 -6.21
CA ARG A 186 10.35 0.09 -7.15
C ARG A 186 9.20 -0.78 -6.68
N ALA A 187 9.08 -1.03 -5.37
CA ALA A 187 8.05 -1.89 -4.79
C ALA A 187 6.66 -1.26 -4.89
N SER A 188 6.56 0.07 -4.85
CA SER A 188 5.29 0.79 -4.90
C SER A 188 4.42 0.44 -6.12
N SER A 189 5.02 0.34 -7.32
CA SER A 189 4.27 -0.04 -8.52
C SER A 189 3.77 -1.49 -8.48
N VAL A 190 4.57 -2.39 -7.90
CA VAL A 190 4.18 -3.80 -7.72
C VAL A 190 3.03 -3.93 -6.74
N TRP A 191 3.08 -3.22 -5.60
CA TRP A 191 1.97 -3.18 -4.65
C TRP A 191 0.68 -2.65 -5.27
N ARG A 192 0.75 -1.60 -6.09
CA ARG A 192 -0.42 -1.11 -6.82
C ARG A 192 -0.99 -2.16 -7.77
N CYS A 193 -0.14 -2.91 -8.49
CA CYS A 193 -0.60 -3.99 -9.35
C CYS A 193 -1.26 -5.15 -8.61
N VAL A 194 -0.78 -5.48 -7.40
CA VAL A 194 -1.44 -6.45 -6.52
C VAL A 194 -2.86 -6.00 -6.18
N VAL A 195 -3.04 -4.72 -5.87
CA VAL A 195 -4.35 -4.14 -5.51
C VAL A 195 -5.28 -4.05 -6.71
N GLU A 196 -4.75 -3.72 -7.89
CA GLU A 196 -5.51 -3.74 -9.15
C GLU A 196 -6.01 -5.16 -9.47
N ALA A 197 -5.13 -6.16 -9.40
CA ALA A 197 -5.49 -7.57 -9.62
C ALA A 197 -6.54 -8.06 -8.61
N ALA A 198 -6.42 -7.68 -7.34
CA ALA A 198 -7.42 -8.04 -6.32
C ALA A 198 -8.78 -7.38 -6.57
N SER A 199 -8.78 -6.17 -7.14
CA SER A 199 -9.99 -5.42 -7.47
C SER A 199 -10.73 -5.98 -8.70
N THR A 200 -10.02 -6.58 -9.66
CA THR A 200 -10.64 -7.17 -10.88
C THR A 200 -11.37 -8.48 -10.63
N GLY A 201 -11.10 -9.16 -9.51
CA GLY A 201 -11.81 -10.39 -9.12
C GLY A 201 -13.26 -10.18 -8.64
N ALA A 202 -13.72 -8.94 -8.49
CA ALA A 202 -15.12 -8.64 -8.18
C ALA A 202 -16.02 -8.88 -9.41
N ALA A 203 -17.22 -9.43 -9.19
CA ALA A 203 -18.09 -9.91 -10.28
C ALA A 203 -18.35 -8.84 -11.36
N PRO A 204 -18.29 -9.18 -12.67
CA PRO A 204 -18.55 -8.23 -13.75
C PRO A 204 -19.96 -7.63 -13.64
N GLY A 205 -20.05 -6.36 -13.22
CA GLY A 205 -21.34 -5.67 -13.05
C GLY A 205 -21.36 -4.67 -11.89
N GLU A 206 -20.51 -4.86 -10.87
CA GLU A 206 -20.38 -3.93 -9.74
C GLU A 206 -19.43 -2.77 -10.10
N ARG A 207 -19.92 -1.83 -10.93
CA ARG A 207 -19.18 -0.59 -11.20
C ARG A 207 -18.95 0.14 -9.86
N GLY A 208 -17.68 0.27 -9.46
CA GLY A 208 -17.25 1.08 -8.33
C GLY A 208 -16.74 0.34 -7.09
N SER A 209 -16.54 -0.98 -7.12
CA SER A 209 -15.97 -1.79 -6.02
C SER A 209 -14.42 -1.85 -6.03
N GLY A 210 -13.73 -0.77 -6.39
CA GLY A 210 -12.26 -0.75 -6.39
C GLY A 210 -11.70 -0.76 -4.97
N ILE A 211 -10.52 -1.36 -4.80
CA ILE A 211 -9.72 -1.23 -3.57
C ILE A 211 -8.84 0.01 -3.72
N GLY A 212 -8.95 0.96 -2.79
CA GLY A 212 -8.09 2.13 -2.72
C GLY A 212 -6.67 1.78 -2.29
N PHE A 213 -5.73 2.68 -2.55
CA PHE A 213 -4.31 2.46 -2.23
C PHE A 213 -3.75 3.58 -1.36
N VAL A 214 -3.22 3.24 -0.18
CA VAL A 214 -2.46 4.14 0.67
C VAL A 214 -0.96 3.88 0.43
N PRO A 215 -0.23 4.84 -0.17
CA PRO A 215 1.18 4.67 -0.53
C PRO A 215 2.14 4.85 0.66
N ALA A 216 1.83 4.23 1.82
CA ALA A 216 2.57 4.46 3.07
C ALA A 216 4.07 4.14 2.94
N SER A 217 4.43 3.00 2.33
CA SER A 217 5.83 2.62 2.15
C SER A 217 6.63 3.63 1.30
N LEU A 218 6.06 4.05 0.16
CA LEU A 218 6.66 5.07 -0.69
C LEU A 218 6.75 6.42 0.03
N ALA A 219 5.69 6.84 0.73
CA ALA A 219 5.66 8.10 1.45
C ALA A 219 6.74 8.17 2.54
N LEU A 220 7.00 7.07 3.24
CA LEU A 220 8.07 6.97 4.22
C LEU A 220 9.45 7.03 3.57
N ALA A 221 9.65 6.31 2.47
CA ALA A 221 10.92 6.33 1.72
C ALA A 221 11.26 7.74 1.21
N GLU A 222 10.29 8.42 0.59
CA GLU A 222 10.47 9.79 0.10
C GLU A 222 10.67 10.79 1.24
N LEU A 223 10.04 10.59 2.41
CA LEU A 223 10.29 11.43 3.58
C LEU A 223 11.74 11.29 4.06
N VAL A 224 12.25 10.06 4.15
CA VAL A 224 13.65 9.84 4.54
C VAL A 224 14.60 10.50 3.54
N ASP A 225 14.36 10.36 2.23
CA ASP A 225 15.17 11.05 1.20
C ASP A 225 15.11 12.58 1.36
N TYR A 226 13.92 13.13 1.57
CA TYR A 226 13.71 14.56 1.76
C TYR A 226 14.43 15.14 2.99
N LEU A 227 14.40 14.42 4.11
CA LEU A 227 15.02 14.83 5.36
C LEU A 227 16.55 14.62 5.38
N THR A 228 17.06 13.65 4.62
CA THR A 228 18.50 13.35 4.56
C THR A 228 19.24 14.10 3.45
N SER A 229 18.53 14.61 2.45
CA SER A 229 19.12 15.37 1.33
C SER A 229 19.49 16.82 1.67
N ALA A 230 18.83 17.43 2.65
CA ALA A 230 19.11 18.79 3.11
C ALA A 230 18.59 19.03 4.53
N SER A 231 19.17 20.01 5.25
CA SER A 231 18.68 20.42 6.56
C SER A 231 17.24 20.95 6.48
N ARG A 232 16.35 20.47 7.35
CA ARG A 232 14.94 20.85 7.43
C ARG A 232 14.59 21.33 8.83
N ALA A 233 13.55 22.16 8.92
CA ALA A 233 13.09 22.70 10.20
C ALA A 233 12.68 21.59 11.17
N GLY A 234 13.22 21.59 12.39
CA GLY A 234 13.02 20.55 13.40
C GLY A 234 13.92 19.30 13.25
N PHE A 235 14.70 19.21 12.17
CA PHE A 235 15.66 18.14 11.88
C PHE A 235 17.08 18.68 11.65
N GLU A 236 17.33 19.92 12.08
CA GLU A 236 18.63 20.57 11.91
C GLU A 236 19.72 19.78 12.65
N ASN A 237 20.89 19.68 12.03
CA ASN A 237 22.07 18.98 12.57
C ASN A 237 21.91 17.46 12.74
N MET A 238 20.84 16.85 12.23
CA MET A 238 20.72 15.41 12.20
C MET A 238 21.56 14.82 11.06
N THR A 239 22.32 13.77 11.37
CA THR A 239 22.90 12.91 10.34
C THR A 239 21.81 12.06 9.68
N PRO A 240 22.07 11.42 8.53
CA PRO A 240 21.13 10.46 7.96
C PRO A 240 20.71 9.36 8.96
N GLY A 241 21.65 8.85 9.74
CA GLY A 241 21.38 7.91 10.84
C GLY A 241 20.45 8.46 11.91
N ASP A 242 20.62 9.73 12.30
CA ASP A 242 19.73 10.38 13.27
C ASP A 242 18.31 10.55 12.72
N VAL A 243 18.18 10.92 11.45
CA VAL A 243 16.87 11.00 10.77
C VAL A 243 16.17 9.65 10.78
N VAL A 244 16.85 8.58 10.32
CA VAL A 244 16.26 7.23 10.30
C VAL A 244 15.91 6.77 11.72
N ARG A 245 16.77 7.01 12.71
CA ARG A 245 16.49 6.70 14.13
C ARG A 245 15.36 7.53 14.74
N SER A 246 15.09 8.71 14.20
CA SER A 246 13.95 9.52 14.61
C SER A 246 12.62 8.98 14.09
N LEU A 247 12.62 8.21 12.99
CA LEU A 247 11.41 7.67 12.35
C LEU A 247 11.17 6.18 12.65
N PHE A 248 12.23 5.41 12.84
CA PHE A 248 12.18 3.97 13.11
C PHE A 248 12.75 3.65 14.50
N THR A 249 12.06 2.81 15.27
CA THR A 249 12.58 2.30 16.55
C THR A 249 13.65 1.25 16.27
N ASP A 250 13.34 0.29 15.41
CA ASP A 250 14.26 -0.72 14.91
C ASP A 250 14.48 -0.59 13.39
N THR A 251 14.53 -1.70 12.66
CA THR A 251 14.69 -1.68 11.19
C THR A 251 13.35 -1.64 10.46
N VAL A 252 12.21 -1.82 11.11
CA VAL A 252 10.89 -1.89 10.46
C VAL A 252 9.80 -1.20 11.27
N HIS A 253 9.85 -1.24 12.60
CA HIS A 253 8.88 -0.58 13.45
C HIS A 253 9.18 0.92 13.56
N LEU A 254 8.12 1.71 13.61
CA LEU A 254 8.20 3.16 13.66
C LEU A 254 8.38 3.66 15.11
N THR A 255 8.89 4.87 15.23
CA THR A 255 8.80 5.68 16.46
C THR A 255 7.47 6.43 16.50
N ASP A 256 7.20 7.13 17.60
CA ASP A 256 6.04 8.02 17.71
C ASP A 256 5.93 9.02 16.54
N LEU A 257 7.06 9.60 16.09
CA LEU A 257 7.13 10.52 14.95
C LEU A 257 6.82 9.80 13.63
N GLY A 258 7.38 8.61 13.42
CA GLY A 258 7.12 7.80 12.24
C GLY A 258 5.66 7.37 12.13
N GLU A 259 5.05 6.98 13.26
CA GLU A 259 3.63 6.62 13.35
C GLU A 259 2.73 7.83 13.11
N THR A 260 3.10 9.01 13.65
CA THR A 260 2.42 10.28 13.35
C THR A 260 2.40 10.53 11.85
N TYR A 261 3.55 10.43 11.19
CA TYR A 261 3.62 10.67 9.75
C TYR A 261 2.82 9.64 8.93
N THR A 262 2.90 8.35 9.27
CA THR A 262 2.13 7.30 8.59
C THR A 262 0.62 7.48 8.81
N ALA A 263 0.19 7.89 10.00
CA ALA A 263 -1.20 8.26 10.29
C ALA A 263 -1.66 9.46 9.44
N LEU A 264 -0.82 10.49 9.30
CA LEU A 264 -1.11 11.66 8.45
C LEU A 264 -1.31 11.24 6.99
N ILE A 265 -0.39 10.46 6.42
CA ILE A 265 -0.48 9.98 5.03
C ILE A 265 -1.73 9.14 4.84
N THR A 266 -2.01 8.22 5.77
CA THR A 266 -3.17 7.34 5.70
C THR A 266 -4.47 8.12 5.75
N PHE A 267 -4.62 9.01 6.72
CA PHE A 267 -5.81 9.84 6.90
C PHE A 267 -6.03 10.79 5.71
N ALA A 268 -4.99 11.54 5.31
CA ALA A 268 -5.10 12.48 4.19
C ALA A 268 -5.40 11.76 2.86
N THR A 269 -4.85 10.56 2.65
CA THR A 269 -5.14 9.74 1.47
C THR A 269 -6.60 9.28 1.45
N ILE A 270 -7.07 8.63 2.53
CA ILE A 270 -8.42 8.08 2.63
C ILE A 270 -9.48 9.16 2.46
N HIS A 271 -9.28 10.34 3.06
CA HIS A 271 -10.25 11.42 3.04
C HIS A 271 -10.08 12.39 1.86
N GLY A 272 -9.09 12.17 0.99
CA GLY A 272 -8.77 13.07 -0.11
C GLY A 272 -8.41 14.49 0.36
N LEU A 273 -7.86 14.62 1.57
CA LEU A 273 -7.52 15.92 2.16
C LEU A 273 -6.14 16.38 1.70
N ASP A 274 -5.94 17.69 1.83
CA ASP A 274 -4.63 18.30 1.88
C ASP A 274 -4.03 18.03 3.28
N ALA A 275 -2.84 17.40 3.32
CA ALA A 275 -2.17 17.06 4.57
C ALA A 275 -1.80 18.32 5.39
N GLY A 276 -1.59 19.46 4.74
CA GLY A 276 -1.35 20.76 5.36
C GLY A 276 -2.51 21.25 6.24
N MET A 277 -3.72 20.73 6.00
CA MET A 277 -4.94 21.09 6.74
C MET A 277 -5.30 20.11 7.86
N VAL A 278 -4.60 18.98 7.96
CA VAL A 278 -4.86 17.98 9.01
C VAL A 278 -4.36 18.50 10.36
N GLY A 279 -5.18 18.39 11.41
CA GLY A 279 -4.76 18.69 12.79
C GLY A 279 -3.76 17.63 13.26
N MET A 280 -2.58 18.05 13.74
CA MET A 280 -1.56 17.13 14.25
C MET A 280 -1.75 16.89 15.75
N PRO A 281 -1.35 15.72 16.27
CA PRO A 281 -1.28 15.49 17.71
C PRO A 281 -0.37 16.49 18.42
N ASP A 282 -0.74 16.91 19.64
CA ASP A 282 -0.06 17.96 20.43
C ASP A 282 1.42 17.64 20.79
N ARG A 283 1.87 16.40 20.55
CA ARG A 283 3.18 15.89 21.01
C ARG A 283 4.33 16.20 20.07
N GLU A 284 4.05 16.63 18.84
CA GLU A 284 5.08 16.99 17.88
C GLU A 284 5.47 18.45 18.05
N GLY A 285 6.77 18.75 18.22
CA GLY A 285 7.23 20.13 18.24
C GLY A 285 6.83 20.86 16.94
N ASP A 286 6.34 22.10 17.05
CA ASP A 286 5.71 22.86 15.95
C ASP A 286 6.50 22.80 14.63
N ALA A 287 7.83 22.93 14.69
CA ALA A 287 8.69 22.90 13.50
C ALA A 287 8.68 21.54 12.78
N ARG A 288 8.76 20.43 13.52
CA ARG A 288 8.71 19.07 12.93
C ARG A 288 7.33 18.80 12.35
N ALA A 289 6.28 19.13 13.09
CA ALA A 289 4.90 18.96 12.62
C ALA A 289 4.67 19.71 11.30
N GLN A 290 5.11 20.96 11.22
CA GLN A 290 5.02 21.76 9.99
C GLN A 290 5.83 21.17 8.83
N THR A 291 7.06 20.73 9.08
CA THR A 291 7.91 20.07 8.06
C THR A 291 7.23 18.81 7.52
N LEU A 292 6.71 17.94 8.40
CA LEU A 292 6.02 16.71 7.99
C LEU A 292 4.76 17.00 7.18
N LYS A 293 3.95 17.98 7.60
CA LYS A 293 2.74 18.38 6.88
C LYS A 293 3.04 18.97 5.50
N ALA A 294 4.04 19.86 5.41
CA ALA A 294 4.44 20.46 4.15
C ALA A 294 4.92 19.37 3.17
N PHE A 295 5.77 18.45 3.64
CA PHE A 295 6.22 17.33 2.83
C PHE A 295 5.06 16.43 2.40
N ALA A 296 4.19 16.02 3.33
CA ALA A 296 3.04 15.16 3.02
C ALA A 296 2.09 15.80 1.99
N THR A 297 1.95 17.13 2.05
CA THR A 297 1.14 17.91 1.09
C THR A 297 1.73 17.78 -0.31
N GLU A 298 3.01 18.12 -0.47
CA GLU A 298 3.73 18.03 -1.74
C GLU A 298 3.74 16.61 -2.29
N PHE A 299 4.08 15.63 -1.44
CA PHE A 299 4.09 14.21 -1.78
C PHE A 299 2.72 13.75 -2.31
N LEU A 300 1.63 14.02 -1.58
CA LEU A 300 0.30 13.57 -2.00
C LEU A 300 -0.20 14.31 -3.25
N HIS A 301 0.14 15.59 -3.43
CA HIS A 301 -0.15 16.30 -4.67
C HIS A 301 0.56 15.66 -5.87
N GLY A 302 1.87 15.41 -5.75
CA GLY A 302 2.64 14.73 -6.79
C GLY A 302 2.13 13.31 -7.05
N TYR A 303 1.85 12.55 -6.00
CA TYR A 303 1.33 11.18 -6.09
C TYR A 303 -0.02 11.11 -6.81
N ARG A 304 -0.94 12.03 -6.50
CA ARG A 304 -2.27 12.10 -7.14
C ARG A 304 -2.22 12.64 -8.57
N ALA A 305 -1.23 13.47 -8.89
CA ALA A 305 -1.03 14.01 -10.23
C ALA A 305 -0.25 13.07 -11.15
N ALA A 306 0.45 12.07 -10.60
CA ALA A 306 1.17 11.09 -11.38
C ALA A 306 0.22 10.33 -12.33
N GLU A 307 0.69 10.07 -13.54
CA GLU A 307 -0.05 9.27 -14.51
C GLU A 307 -0.45 7.92 -13.88
N PRO A 308 -1.64 7.39 -14.23
CA PRO A 308 -2.00 6.03 -13.89
C PRO A 308 -0.87 5.07 -14.29
N LEU A 309 -0.70 3.98 -13.53
CA LEU A 309 0.23 2.95 -13.99
C LEU A 309 -0.18 2.53 -15.40
N GLU A 310 0.80 2.41 -16.29
CA GLU A 310 0.60 1.60 -17.48
C GLU A 310 0.07 0.23 -17.06
N GLN A 311 -0.75 -0.39 -17.91
CA GLN A 311 -1.39 -1.68 -17.65
C GLN A 311 -0.48 -2.60 -16.84
N CYS A 312 -0.95 -3.01 -15.66
CA CYS A 312 -0.18 -3.90 -14.81
C CYS A 312 0.18 -5.15 -15.61
N PRO A 313 1.47 -5.49 -15.73
CA PRO A 313 1.88 -6.71 -16.42
C PRO A 313 1.21 -7.91 -15.75
N SER A 314 1.08 -9.05 -16.43
CA SER A 314 0.47 -10.26 -15.86
C SER A 314 1.19 -10.80 -14.60
N GLY A 315 2.37 -10.25 -14.26
CA GLY A 315 3.15 -10.68 -13.13
C GLY A 315 4.35 -9.79 -12.84
N VAL A 316 5.23 -10.27 -11.98
CA VAL A 316 6.41 -9.53 -11.52
C VAL A 316 7.51 -9.55 -12.58
N SER A 317 8.07 -8.38 -12.91
CA SER A 317 9.18 -8.30 -13.86
C SER A 317 10.46 -8.93 -13.30
N LEU A 318 11.29 -9.51 -14.18
CA LEU A 318 12.61 -10.04 -13.78
C LEU A 318 13.51 -8.96 -13.16
N SER A 319 13.41 -7.72 -13.63
CA SER A 319 14.16 -6.59 -13.08
C SER A 319 13.78 -6.30 -11.63
N PHE A 320 12.49 -6.37 -11.29
CA PHE A 320 12.03 -6.22 -9.92
C PHE A 320 12.40 -7.42 -9.06
N ALA A 321 12.22 -8.64 -9.57
CA ALA A 321 12.61 -9.87 -8.87
C ALA A 321 14.10 -9.86 -8.49
N TRP A 322 14.95 -9.34 -9.38
CA TRP A 322 16.37 -9.13 -9.09
C TRP A 322 16.58 -8.10 -7.98
N ALA A 323 15.97 -6.92 -8.09
CA ALA A 323 16.09 -5.85 -7.09
C ALA A 323 15.63 -6.32 -5.70
N TYR A 324 14.51 -7.04 -5.61
CA TYR A 324 14.03 -7.65 -4.37
C TYR A 324 15.03 -8.68 -3.84
N ALA A 325 15.50 -9.62 -4.66
CA ALA A 325 16.44 -10.65 -4.21
C ALA A 325 17.77 -10.05 -3.75
N GLU A 326 18.25 -8.99 -4.42
CA GLU A 326 19.41 -8.22 -3.99
C GLU A 326 19.21 -7.57 -2.63
N TYR A 327 18.10 -6.86 -2.45
CA TYR A 327 17.80 -6.14 -1.21
C TYR A 327 17.50 -7.10 -0.04
N ALA A 328 16.69 -8.14 -0.26
CA ALA A 328 16.37 -9.16 0.75
C ALA A 328 17.61 -9.93 1.24
N ASN A 329 18.61 -10.15 0.38
CA ASN A 329 19.87 -10.77 0.81
C ASN A 329 20.65 -9.88 1.79
N LYS A 330 20.61 -8.54 1.62
CA LYS A 330 21.25 -7.61 2.56
C LYS A 330 20.61 -7.70 3.95
N ILE A 331 19.28 -7.77 4.01
CA ILE A 331 18.54 -7.81 5.28
C ILE A 331 18.68 -9.16 5.98
N TYR A 332 18.40 -10.25 5.27
CA TYR A 332 18.21 -11.56 5.91
C TYR A 332 19.45 -12.44 5.89
N ARG A 333 20.50 -12.06 5.13
CA ARG A 333 21.66 -12.92 4.85
C ARG A 333 22.96 -12.15 4.83
N ALA A 334 23.10 -11.15 5.70
CA ALA A 334 24.32 -10.36 5.85
C ALA A 334 25.58 -11.22 6.09
N ASP A 335 25.43 -12.40 6.69
CA ASP A 335 26.53 -13.32 7.00
C ASP A 335 27.01 -14.17 5.80
N PHE A 336 26.38 -14.05 4.62
CA PHE A 336 26.77 -14.86 3.47
C PHE A 336 28.06 -14.33 2.82
N SER A 337 28.98 -15.23 2.50
CA SER A 337 30.12 -14.87 1.65
C SER A 337 29.64 -14.45 0.26
N TRP A 338 30.37 -13.52 -0.38
CA TRP A 338 30.01 -12.97 -1.70
C TRP A 338 29.63 -14.04 -2.75
N PRO A 339 30.38 -15.15 -2.92
CA PRO A 339 30.00 -16.20 -3.88
C PRO A 339 28.66 -16.87 -3.54
N ARG A 340 28.39 -17.12 -2.25
CA ARG A 340 27.12 -17.72 -1.80
C ARG A 340 25.95 -16.77 -1.99
N ALA A 341 26.13 -15.50 -1.65
CA ALA A 341 25.11 -14.47 -1.85
C ALA A 341 24.76 -14.31 -3.34
N ALA A 342 25.75 -14.32 -4.23
CA ALA A 342 25.54 -14.23 -5.67
C ALA A 342 24.75 -15.43 -6.23
N ILE A 343 25.15 -16.67 -5.91
CA ILE A 343 24.43 -17.88 -6.33
C ILE A 343 23.00 -17.87 -5.82
N GLN A 344 22.81 -17.50 -4.57
CA GLN A 344 21.50 -17.49 -3.94
C GLN A 344 20.58 -16.43 -4.55
N ARG A 345 21.10 -15.24 -4.87
CA ARG A 345 20.37 -14.20 -5.60
C ARG A 345 19.87 -14.69 -6.94
N TRP A 346 20.71 -15.37 -7.72
CA TRP A 346 20.30 -15.97 -8.99
C TRP A 346 19.18 -16.99 -8.81
N ARG A 347 19.31 -17.87 -7.81
CA ARG A 347 18.27 -18.87 -7.48
C ARG A 347 16.96 -18.23 -7.08
N ASP A 348 16.98 -17.23 -6.20
CA ASP A 348 15.79 -16.54 -5.72
C ASP A 348 15.14 -15.72 -6.84
N THR A 349 15.93 -15.02 -7.66
CA THR A 349 15.43 -14.29 -8.84
C THR A 349 14.74 -15.23 -9.83
N ALA A 350 15.37 -16.36 -10.16
CA ALA A 350 14.78 -17.36 -11.06
C ALA A 350 13.49 -17.95 -10.47
N ARG A 351 13.49 -18.26 -9.16
CA ARG A 351 12.31 -18.76 -8.44
C ARG A 351 11.16 -17.76 -8.49
N PHE A 352 11.41 -16.49 -8.16
CA PHE A 352 10.39 -15.45 -8.17
C PHE A 352 9.92 -15.15 -9.58
N GLY A 353 10.82 -14.95 -10.54
CA GLY A 353 10.47 -14.68 -11.93
C GLY A 353 9.64 -15.81 -12.56
N TRP A 354 9.95 -17.07 -12.23
CA TRP A 354 9.18 -18.21 -12.71
C TRP A 354 7.80 -18.32 -12.05
N ASN A 355 7.74 -18.29 -10.71
CA ASN A 355 6.50 -18.49 -9.96
C ASN A 355 5.55 -17.30 -10.07
N LEU A 356 6.06 -16.09 -10.27
CA LEU A 356 5.29 -14.85 -10.26
C LEU A 356 5.08 -14.23 -11.64
N ARG A 357 5.42 -14.93 -12.74
CA ARG A 357 5.18 -14.46 -14.12
C ARG A 357 3.70 -14.21 -14.43
N ASN A 358 2.82 -14.88 -13.70
CA ASN A 358 1.36 -14.82 -13.81
C ASN A 358 0.70 -14.45 -12.48
N ALA A 359 1.44 -13.84 -11.54
CA ALA A 359 0.95 -13.56 -10.18
C ALA A 359 -0.31 -12.68 -10.13
N PHE A 360 -0.63 -12.00 -11.23
CA PHE A 360 -1.75 -11.07 -11.35
C PHE A 360 -2.81 -11.53 -12.37
N ALA A 361 -2.71 -12.77 -12.88
CA ALA A 361 -3.55 -13.28 -13.97
C ALA A 361 -4.67 -14.24 -13.51
N ASP A 362 -4.93 -14.34 -12.22
CA ASP A 362 -5.91 -15.27 -11.61
C ASP A 362 -7.31 -14.66 -11.48
#